data_AF-A0A9D7XIU5-F1
#
_entry.id   AF-A0A9D7XIU5-F1
#
_cell.length_a   1.000
_cell.length_b   1.000
_cell.length_c   1.000
_cell.angle_alpha   90.00
_cell.angle_beta   90.00
_cell.angle_gamma   90.00
#
_symmetry.space_group_name_H-M   'P 1'
#
loop_
_entity.id
_entity.type
_entity.pdbx_description
1 polymer ?
#
loop_
_entity_poly.entity_id
_entity_poly.type
_entity_poly.pdbx_seq_one_letter_code
_entity_poly.pdbx_strand_id
1 'polypeptide(L)'
;GLSIGIGKALTGIQLVDMNGDGLVDFYRDVNGNGVVNFNKGNGFDLTDSCVLNFNINPNSKSTSLSVNGSFAFGLPISIFGTCLKPVVNLSLSPNRAVNNTKTTIEDYDGDGYPDIVRQEDECTLQIRRSKIKRTNKLKSVITPLGAEYTVDYKLAPSNYDMPNSKWVVSKLDVFDPYATTDEGPSTMNKQFEFHNGRYDRRERDFYGFEYVRTIDLQNDNSVYRQNIDRYNNMSYYLNGMLKENYVVKGDITVNQDVLKRDSITISNSNKYSQLSNNYVLRAPIVSTSTQWIIDTSSNLGEDYDIGGTKGNGAAYAQKVESSTTIYEFGSTTLANTESIVYDEYGRVINYTKSGAGNDYTSTITYQTPDFTKNLLLIPDQISVSDGSGLLRKRKVGSYDSNTGAITSINTYTSVGSYFTTSLSYYSNGNLHTVTTPIDQDGYSKITEYTYDPSQEQFITEISNTYNGENYISTAEYDPKFGVMTLSKDITGNEMTYTYDQKVECYKSRDLRIQHIH
;
A
#
# COMPACT_ATOMS: atom_id res chain seq x y z
N GLY A 1 16.41 -12.80 -59.37
CA GLY A 1 14.96 -13.06 -59.43
C GLY A 1 14.26 -12.17 -58.42
N LEU A 2 13.14 -11.56 -58.82
CA LEU A 2 12.29 -10.69 -57.99
C LEU A 2 10.93 -11.39 -57.82
N SER A 3 10.47 -11.61 -56.59
CA SER A 3 9.11 -12.08 -56.32
C SER A 3 8.42 -11.13 -55.35
N ILE A 4 7.17 -10.76 -55.68
CA ILE A 4 6.30 -9.92 -54.84
C ILE A 4 5.06 -10.73 -54.47
N GLY A 5 4.83 -10.91 -53.17
CA GLY A 5 3.59 -11.49 -52.64
C GLY A 5 2.76 -10.41 -51.95
N ILE A 6 1.45 -10.39 -52.19
CA ILE A 6 0.52 -9.56 -51.44
C ILE A 6 -0.50 -10.48 -50.79
N GLY A 7 -0.56 -10.50 -49.46
CA GLY A 7 -1.59 -11.19 -48.69
C GLY A 7 -2.56 -10.19 -48.07
N LYS A 8 -3.83 -10.58 -47.97
CA LYS A 8 -4.83 -9.87 -47.17
C LYS A 8 -5.41 -10.87 -46.18
N ALA A 9 -5.44 -10.51 -44.91
CA ALA A 9 -6.20 -11.26 -43.91
C ALA A 9 -7.31 -10.37 -43.34
N LEU A 10 -8.50 -10.96 -43.26
CA LEU A 10 -9.69 -10.37 -42.65
C LEU A 10 -10.01 -11.22 -41.43
N THR A 11 -9.90 -10.65 -40.24
CA THR A 11 -10.18 -11.35 -38.98
C THR A 11 -11.50 -10.85 -38.39
N GLY A 12 -12.58 -11.60 -38.54
CA GLY A 12 -13.88 -11.21 -38.00
C GLY A 12 -14.07 -11.47 -36.50
N ILE A 13 -13.03 -11.92 -35.79
CA ILE A 13 -13.09 -12.38 -34.40
C ILE A 13 -11.85 -11.90 -33.65
N GLN A 14 -12.03 -11.38 -32.43
CA GLN A 14 -10.94 -11.01 -31.51
C GLN A 14 -11.30 -11.39 -30.07
N LEU A 15 -10.26 -11.65 -29.27
CA LEU A 15 -10.34 -11.92 -27.84
C LEU A 15 -9.60 -10.80 -27.12
N VAL A 16 -10.33 -9.93 -26.42
CA VAL A 16 -9.79 -8.77 -25.71
C VAL A 16 -10.71 -8.41 -24.55
N ASP A 17 -10.16 -8.03 -23.41
CA ASP A 17 -10.95 -7.52 -22.27
C ASP A 17 -11.52 -6.15 -22.64
N MET A 18 -12.84 -6.09 -22.88
CA MET A 18 -13.55 -4.91 -23.38
C MET A 18 -14.06 -4.00 -22.26
N ASN A 19 -14.27 -4.55 -21.06
CA ASN A 19 -14.86 -3.84 -19.93
C ASN A 19 -13.87 -3.57 -18.78
N GLY A 20 -12.64 -4.08 -18.88
CA GLY A 20 -11.58 -3.93 -17.89
C GLY A 20 -11.79 -4.76 -16.62
N ASP A 21 -12.52 -5.88 -16.70
CA ASP A 21 -12.78 -6.77 -15.56
C ASP A 21 -11.68 -7.82 -15.32
N GLY A 22 -10.65 -7.84 -16.18
CA GLY A 22 -9.52 -8.76 -16.12
C GLY A 22 -9.79 -10.10 -16.81
N LEU A 23 -10.98 -10.30 -17.40
CA LEU A 23 -11.31 -11.44 -18.22
C LEU A 23 -11.34 -11.04 -19.70
N VAL A 24 -10.86 -11.94 -20.55
CA VAL A 24 -10.83 -11.69 -21.99
C VAL A 24 -12.24 -11.89 -22.57
N ASP A 25 -12.77 -10.88 -23.27
CA ASP A 25 -14.09 -10.91 -23.91
C ASP A 25 -14.03 -11.33 -25.38
N PHE A 26 -15.16 -11.81 -25.91
CA PHE A 26 -15.27 -12.31 -27.27
C PHE A 26 -15.91 -11.27 -28.20
N TYR A 27 -15.08 -10.62 -29.01
CA TYR A 27 -15.52 -9.71 -30.08
C TYR A 27 -15.71 -10.46 -31.40
N ARG A 28 -16.78 -10.13 -32.13
CA ARG A 28 -17.11 -10.71 -33.43
C ARG A 28 -17.87 -9.73 -34.33
N ASP A 29 -17.58 -9.78 -35.62
CA ASP A 29 -18.38 -9.11 -36.65
C ASP A 29 -19.58 -9.98 -37.01
N VAL A 30 -20.79 -9.45 -36.81
CA VAL A 30 -22.05 -10.07 -37.22
C VAL A 30 -22.76 -9.13 -38.20
N ASN A 31 -22.73 -9.49 -39.48
CA ASN A 31 -23.41 -8.76 -40.57
C ASN A 31 -23.01 -7.27 -40.68
N GLY A 32 -21.74 -6.94 -40.43
CA GLY A 32 -21.25 -5.57 -40.51
C GLY A 32 -21.38 -4.79 -39.20
N ASN A 33 -21.89 -5.40 -38.12
CA ASN A 33 -21.93 -4.82 -36.79
C ASN A 33 -20.95 -5.54 -35.86
N GLY A 34 -20.17 -4.76 -35.10
CA GLY A 34 -19.36 -5.31 -34.03
C GLY A 34 -20.24 -5.78 -32.88
N VAL A 35 -19.98 -6.97 -32.36
CA VAL A 35 -20.71 -7.58 -31.24
C VAL A 35 -19.70 -8.10 -30.23
N VAL A 36 -19.94 -7.84 -28.94
CA VAL A 36 -19.14 -8.36 -27.83
C VAL A 36 -19.99 -9.27 -26.96
N ASN A 37 -19.45 -10.44 -26.63
CA ASN A 37 -19.98 -11.33 -25.61
C ASN A 37 -19.02 -11.29 -24.42
N PHE A 38 -19.48 -10.75 -23.30
CA PHE A 38 -18.67 -10.60 -22.08
C PHE A 38 -18.41 -11.96 -21.44
N ASN A 39 -17.19 -12.17 -20.96
CA ASN A 39 -16.82 -13.37 -20.22
C ASN A 39 -17.31 -13.26 -18.78
N LYS A 40 -18.20 -14.17 -18.36
CA LYS A 40 -18.77 -14.17 -16.99
C LYS A 40 -18.01 -15.10 -16.03
N GLY A 41 -16.81 -15.54 -16.41
CA GLY A 41 -15.97 -16.47 -15.63
C GLY A 41 -16.25 -17.95 -15.87
N ASN A 42 -17.37 -18.29 -16.52
CA ASN A 42 -17.72 -19.66 -16.92
C ASN A 42 -17.82 -19.85 -18.45
N GLY A 43 -17.34 -18.87 -19.23
CA GLY A 43 -17.37 -18.89 -20.70
C GLY A 43 -18.12 -17.69 -21.30
N PHE A 44 -18.37 -17.77 -22.61
CA PHE A 44 -19.08 -16.75 -23.38
C PHE A 44 -20.53 -17.18 -23.61
N ASP A 45 -21.48 -16.37 -23.14
CA ASP A 45 -22.88 -16.53 -23.51
C ASP A 45 -23.16 -15.81 -24.82
N LEU A 46 -23.25 -16.56 -25.92
CA LEU A 46 -23.49 -16.00 -27.25
C LEU A 46 -24.92 -15.46 -27.43
N THR A 47 -25.83 -15.75 -26.49
CA THR A 47 -27.21 -15.23 -26.50
C THR A 47 -27.32 -13.84 -25.86
N ASP A 48 -26.40 -13.50 -24.96
CA ASP A 48 -26.29 -12.19 -24.30
C ASP A 48 -25.17 -11.37 -24.98
N SER A 49 -25.55 -10.68 -26.05
CA SER A 49 -24.64 -9.98 -26.96
C SER A 49 -24.79 -8.47 -26.85
N CYS A 50 -23.69 -7.75 -26.58
CA CYS A 50 -23.64 -6.29 -26.63
C CYS A 50 -23.31 -5.83 -28.06
N VAL A 51 -24.26 -5.15 -28.71
CA VAL A 51 -24.06 -4.60 -30.06
C VAL A 51 -23.33 -3.26 -29.96
N LEU A 52 -22.19 -3.16 -30.64
CA LEU A 52 -21.38 -1.96 -30.67
C LEU A 52 -21.82 -1.03 -31.81
N ASN A 53 -21.71 0.27 -31.59
CA ASN A 53 -21.99 1.29 -32.61
C ASN A 53 -20.79 1.53 -33.55
N PHE A 54 -19.85 0.59 -33.59
CA PHE A 54 -18.69 0.58 -34.45
C PHE A 54 -18.38 -0.87 -34.83
N ASN A 55 -17.67 -1.05 -35.94
CA ASN A 55 -17.15 -2.32 -36.36
C ASN A 55 -15.64 -2.19 -36.57
N ILE A 56 -14.90 -3.10 -35.96
CA ILE A 56 -13.50 -3.35 -36.25
C ILE A 56 -13.48 -4.41 -37.34
N ASN A 57 -13.23 -3.96 -38.56
CA ASN A 57 -12.91 -4.85 -39.68
C ASN A 57 -11.39 -4.81 -39.84
N PRO A 58 -10.63 -5.66 -39.11
CA PRO A 58 -9.19 -5.63 -39.13
C PRO A 58 -8.74 -6.15 -40.49
N ASN A 59 -8.46 -5.20 -41.37
CA ASN A 59 -7.80 -5.47 -42.63
C ASN A 59 -6.32 -5.49 -42.35
N SER A 60 -5.69 -6.66 -42.38
CA SER A 60 -4.23 -6.73 -42.47
C SER A 60 -3.82 -6.87 -43.94
N LYS A 61 -2.83 -6.07 -44.35
CA LYS A 61 -2.17 -6.21 -45.65
C LYS A 61 -0.73 -6.66 -45.41
N SER A 62 -0.38 -7.81 -45.94
CA SER A 62 1.01 -8.27 -45.98
C SER A 62 1.60 -8.05 -47.36
N THR A 63 2.78 -7.45 -47.43
CA THR A 63 3.56 -7.33 -48.68
C THR A 63 4.91 -7.99 -48.46
N SER A 64 5.19 -9.04 -49.22
CA SER A 64 6.48 -9.71 -49.23
C SER A 64 7.24 -9.41 -50.51
N LEU A 65 8.53 -9.13 -50.38
CA LEU A 65 9.45 -8.90 -51.48
C LEU A 65 10.68 -9.76 -51.26
N SER A 66 11.02 -10.58 -52.24
CA SER A 66 12.29 -11.33 -52.27
C SER A 66 13.11 -10.97 -53.50
N VAL A 67 14.38 -10.63 -53.27
CA VAL A 67 15.32 -10.18 -54.31
C VAL A 67 16.65 -10.91 -54.13
N ASN A 68 17.20 -11.47 -55.21
CA ASN A 68 18.57 -12.01 -55.22
C ASN A 68 19.53 -11.01 -55.91
N GLY A 69 20.40 -10.35 -55.13
CA GLY A 69 21.44 -9.41 -55.61
C GLY A 69 21.88 -8.38 -54.56
N SER A 70 23.08 -7.81 -54.70
CA SER A 70 23.68 -6.82 -53.78
C SER A 70 23.37 -5.37 -54.21
N PHE A 71 22.56 -4.64 -53.43
CA PHE A 71 22.26 -3.22 -53.65
C PHE A 71 22.11 -2.46 -52.32
N ALA A 72 22.38 -1.15 -52.34
CA ALA A 72 22.12 -0.23 -51.24
C ALA A 72 20.75 0.45 -51.45
N PHE A 73 19.82 0.27 -50.51
CA PHE A 73 18.52 0.94 -50.51
C PHE A 73 18.22 1.51 -49.13
N GLY A 74 17.86 2.80 -49.06
CA GLY A 74 17.27 3.39 -47.86
C GLY A 74 15.80 2.97 -47.76
N LEU A 75 15.39 2.44 -46.59
CA LEU A 75 14.06 1.89 -46.42
C LEU A 75 13.31 2.58 -45.27
N PRO A 76 12.07 3.04 -45.47
CA PRO A 76 11.21 3.47 -44.38
C PRO A 76 10.71 2.26 -43.59
N ILE A 77 10.94 2.22 -42.29
CA ILE A 77 10.36 1.26 -41.34
C ILE A 77 9.22 1.99 -40.63
N SER A 78 7.97 1.65 -40.95
CA SER A 78 6.79 2.12 -40.22
C SER A 78 6.49 1.16 -39.06
N ILE A 79 6.92 1.53 -37.85
CA ILE A 79 6.45 0.91 -36.61
C ILE A 79 5.44 1.89 -36.02
N PHE A 80 4.18 1.47 -35.86
CA PHE A 80 3.05 2.23 -35.30
C PHE A 80 3.28 3.75 -35.16
N GLY A 81 3.19 4.48 -36.29
CA GLY A 81 3.24 5.95 -36.30
C GLY A 81 4.61 6.62 -36.42
N THR A 82 5.73 5.90 -36.64
CA THR A 82 7.05 6.53 -36.89
C THR A 82 7.59 6.27 -38.30
N CYS A 83 8.12 7.30 -38.96
CA CYS A 83 8.78 7.22 -40.28
C CYS A 83 10.30 7.18 -40.13
N LEU A 84 10.86 6.05 -39.68
CA LEU A 84 12.32 5.89 -39.61
C LEU A 84 12.87 5.46 -40.98
N LYS A 85 13.84 6.20 -41.53
CA LYS A 85 14.56 5.85 -42.78
C LYS A 85 16.02 5.44 -42.51
N PRO A 86 16.33 4.30 -41.86
CA PRO A 86 17.71 3.85 -41.76
C PRO A 86 18.21 3.36 -43.13
N VAL A 87 19.41 3.82 -43.52
CA VAL A 87 20.15 3.31 -44.68
C VAL A 87 21.13 2.26 -44.17
N VAL A 88 21.01 1.02 -44.61
CA VAL A 88 21.93 -0.07 -44.25
C VAL A 88 22.45 -0.72 -45.53
N ASN A 89 23.77 -0.71 -45.72
CA ASN A 89 24.44 -1.39 -46.82
C ASN A 89 24.75 -2.83 -46.39
N LEU A 90 23.99 -3.81 -46.87
CA LEU A 90 24.27 -5.23 -46.61
C LEU A 90 23.82 -6.10 -47.78
N SER A 91 24.75 -6.86 -48.37
CA SER A 91 24.48 -7.78 -49.48
C SER A 91 24.33 -9.23 -49.00
N LEU A 92 23.13 -9.80 -49.08
CA LEU A 92 22.80 -11.24 -49.25
C LEU A 92 21.27 -11.43 -49.19
N SER A 93 20.72 -12.13 -50.17
CA SER A 93 19.31 -12.47 -50.45
C SER A 93 18.24 -12.13 -49.39
N PRO A 94 17.69 -10.90 -49.35
CA PRO A 94 16.64 -10.54 -48.41
C PRO A 94 15.28 -11.12 -48.83
N ASN A 95 14.73 -12.02 -48.02
CA ASN A 95 13.29 -12.21 -47.93
C ASN A 95 12.75 -11.20 -46.91
N ARG A 96 11.89 -10.26 -47.33
CA ARG A 96 11.23 -9.34 -46.39
C ARG A 96 9.72 -9.39 -46.56
N ALA A 97 9.01 -9.48 -45.45
CA ALA A 97 7.56 -9.35 -45.37
C ALA A 97 7.22 -8.19 -44.44
N VAL A 98 6.36 -7.27 -44.90
CA VAL A 98 5.78 -6.19 -44.09
C VAL A 98 4.33 -6.55 -43.85
N ASN A 99 3.92 -6.66 -42.58
CA ASN A 99 2.53 -6.86 -42.21
C ASN A 99 2.02 -5.54 -41.64
N ASN A 100 0.98 -5.00 -42.26
CA ASN A 100 0.31 -3.79 -41.80
C ASN A 100 -1.09 -4.15 -41.30
N THR A 101 -1.37 -3.91 -40.02
CA THR A 101 -2.69 -4.07 -39.40
C THR A 101 -3.41 -2.72 -39.36
N LYS A 102 -4.55 -2.59 -40.06
CA LYS A 102 -5.25 -1.31 -40.18
C LYS A 102 -6.08 -0.89 -38.97
N THR A 103 -6.54 -1.83 -38.15
CA THR A 103 -7.37 -1.52 -36.98
C THR A 103 -7.12 -2.54 -35.89
N THR A 104 -6.88 -2.07 -34.68
CA THR A 104 -6.66 -2.86 -33.47
C THR A 104 -7.50 -2.32 -32.32
N ILE A 105 -7.79 -3.20 -31.37
CA ILE A 105 -8.24 -2.80 -30.04
C ILE A 105 -7.04 -2.96 -29.12
N GLU A 106 -6.56 -1.86 -28.54
CA GLU A 106 -5.46 -1.85 -27.58
C GLU A 106 -5.59 -0.62 -26.68
N ASP A 107 -5.19 -0.75 -25.41
CA ASP A 107 -5.13 0.38 -24.49
C ASP A 107 -3.96 1.29 -24.91
N TYR A 108 -4.28 2.39 -25.61
CA TYR A 108 -3.26 3.23 -26.25
C TYR A 108 -2.74 4.29 -25.27
N ASP A 109 -3.60 4.82 -24.39
CA ASP A 109 -3.21 5.82 -23.38
C ASP A 109 -2.91 5.24 -21.99
N GLY A 110 -3.01 3.92 -21.85
CA GLY A 110 -2.66 3.16 -20.66
C GLY A 110 -3.69 3.27 -19.54
N ASP A 111 -4.91 3.75 -19.81
CA ASP A 111 -5.92 4.04 -18.78
C ASP A 111 -6.61 2.80 -18.19
N GLY A 112 -6.22 1.61 -18.66
CA GLY A 112 -6.75 0.31 -18.27
C GLY A 112 -7.95 -0.12 -19.10
N TYR A 113 -8.37 0.67 -20.09
CA TYR A 113 -9.47 0.31 -20.99
C TYR A 113 -9.01 0.29 -22.44
N PRO A 114 -9.57 -0.61 -23.25
CA PRO A 114 -9.21 -0.69 -24.66
C PRO A 114 -9.65 0.54 -25.45
N ASP A 115 -8.74 1.07 -26.25
CA ASP A 115 -9.02 2.05 -27.29
C ASP A 115 -9.10 1.40 -28.66
N ILE A 116 -9.77 2.07 -29.59
CA ILE A 116 -9.75 1.66 -30.99
C ILE A 116 -8.69 2.47 -31.70
N VAL A 117 -7.66 1.78 -32.19
CA VAL A 117 -6.58 2.37 -32.96
C VAL A 117 -6.77 2.01 -34.41
N ARG A 118 -6.86 3.02 -35.28
CA ARG A 118 -7.07 2.84 -36.72
C ARG A 118 -6.02 3.60 -37.52
N GLN A 119 -5.35 2.90 -38.42
CA GLN A 119 -4.46 3.51 -39.39
C GLN A 119 -5.27 3.87 -40.65
N GLU A 120 -5.35 5.17 -40.96
CA GLU A 120 -6.04 5.67 -42.15
C GLU A 120 -5.12 5.64 -43.39
N ASP A 121 -3.89 6.10 -43.22
CA ASP A 121 -2.84 6.13 -44.26
C ASP A 121 -1.47 5.73 -43.67
N GLU A 122 -0.40 5.79 -44.48
CA GLU A 122 0.93 5.32 -44.04
C GLU A 122 1.50 6.08 -42.82
N CYS A 123 0.99 7.28 -42.49
CA CYS A 123 1.56 8.16 -41.47
C CYS A 123 0.54 8.67 -40.43
N THR A 124 -0.76 8.39 -40.59
CA THR A 124 -1.84 8.95 -39.77
C THR A 124 -2.54 7.85 -38.98
N LEU A 125 -2.52 8.01 -37.65
CA LEU A 125 -3.27 7.20 -36.70
C LEU A 125 -4.49 7.98 -36.20
N GLN A 126 -5.66 7.36 -36.25
CA GLN A 126 -6.85 7.80 -35.54
C GLN A 126 -7.05 6.93 -34.31
N ILE A 127 -7.13 7.57 -33.15
CA ILE A 127 -7.38 6.89 -31.87
C ILE A 127 -8.76 7.32 -31.39
N ARG A 128 -9.66 6.36 -31.26
CA ARG A 128 -10.95 6.57 -30.61
C ARG A 128 -10.85 6.03 -29.19
N ARG A 129 -10.69 6.95 -28.24
CA ARG A 129 -10.52 6.63 -26.83
C ARG A 129 -11.77 6.04 -26.18
N SER A 130 -11.56 5.14 -25.22
CA SER A 130 -12.60 4.65 -24.34
C SER A 130 -13.27 5.80 -23.57
N LYS A 131 -14.58 5.66 -23.31
CA LYS A 131 -15.33 6.60 -22.45
C LYS A 131 -15.55 6.05 -21.04
N ILE A 132 -15.04 4.85 -20.74
CA ILE A 132 -15.24 4.18 -19.44
C ILE A 132 -14.54 4.99 -18.34
N LYS A 133 -13.30 5.44 -18.54
CA LYS A 133 -12.59 6.35 -17.60
C LYS A 133 -12.68 5.84 -16.14
N ARG A 134 -13.08 6.69 -15.20
CA ARG A 134 -13.26 6.35 -13.78
C ARG A 134 -14.56 5.58 -13.45
N THR A 135 -15.15 4.86 -14.39
CA THR A 135 -16.33 4.00 -14.13
C THR A 135 -15.98 2.91 -13.12
N ASN A 136 -16.96 2.49 -12.32
CA ASN A 136 -16.80 1.51 -11.23
C ASN A 136 -15.79 1.93 -10.13
N LYS A 137 -15.55 3.24 -9.99
CA LYS A 137 -14.84 3.84 -8.85
C LYS A 137 -15.85 4.46 -7.88
N LEU A 138 -15.52 4.42 -6.58
CA LEU A 138 -16.37 4.99 -5.53
C LEU A 138 -16.56 6.48 -5.76
N LYS A 139 -17.80 6.94 -5.94
CA LYS A 139 -18.07 8.37 -6.15
C LYS A 139 -18.44 9.11 -4.88
N SER A 140 -19.27 8.52 -4.02
CA SER A 140 -19.77 9.17 -2.81
C SER A 140 -20.02 8.17 -1.69
N VAL A 141 -19.88 8.62 -0.44
CA VAL A 141 -20.29 7.93 0.78
C VAL A 141 -21.14 8.90 1.59
N ILE A 142 -22.34 8.47 1.97
CA ILE A 142 -23.22 9.22 2.88
C ILE A 142 -23.23 8.48 4.21
N THR A 143 -22.91 9.17 5.30
CA THR A 143 -22.93 8.59 6.65
C THR A 143 -24.35 8.57 7.21
N PRO A 144 -24.64 7.76 8.24
CA PRO A 144 -25.97 7.75 8.88
C PRO A 144 -26.40 9.12 9.43
N LEU A 145 -25.43 9.96 9.81
CA LEU A 145 -25.68 11.33 10.28
C LEU A 145 -25.88 12.33 9.12
N GLY A 146 -25.72 11.91 7.87
CA GLY A 146 -25.97 12.73 6.69
C GLY A 146 -24.76 13.46 6.12
N ALA A 147 -23.56 13.31 6.71
CA ALA A 147 -22.34 13.85 6.12
C ALA A 147 -22.03 13.12 4.80
N GLU A 148 -21.60 13.87 3.79
CA GLU A 148 -21.30 13.34 2.45
C GLU A 148 -19.82 13.49 2.10
N TYR A 149 -19.20 12.38 1.69
CA TYR A 149 -17.83 12.33 1.21
C TYR A 149 -17.86 12.09 -0.29
N THR A 150 -17.56 13.10 -1.10
CA THR A 150 -17.48 12.97 -2.57
C THR A 150 -16.03 12.81 -3.00
N VAL A 151 -15.73 11.74 -3.73
CA VAL A 151 -14.38 11.40 -4.18
C VAL A 151 -14.29 11.56 -5.68
N ASP A 152 -13.18 12.14 -6.14
CA ASP A 152 -12.84 12.16 -7.54
C ASP A 152 -11.47 11.53 -7.85
N TYR A 153 -11.27 11.11 -9.09
CA TYR A 153 -10.08 10.43 -9.59
C TYR A 153 -9.55 11.05 -10.88
N LYS A 154 -8.23 11.01 -11.03
CA LYS A 154 -7.49 11.34 -12.26
C LYS A 154 -6.56 10.19 -12.66
N LEU A 155 -6.23 10.12 -13.94
CA LEU A 155 -5.23 9.18 -14.42
C LEU A 155 -3.83 9.75 -14.16
N ALA A 156 -3.01 9.01 -13.41
CA ALA A 156 -1.57 9.20 -13.34
C ALA A 156 -0.95 8.55 -14.59
N PRO A 157 -0.36 9.34 -15.51
CA PRO A 157 0.08 8.83 -16.81
C PRO A 157 1.25 7.87 -16.68
N SER A 158 1.38 6.97 -17.65
CA SER A 158 2.55 6.12 -17.79
C SER A 158 3.81 6.93 -18.09
N ASN A 159 4.95 6.44 -17.60
CA ASN A 159 6.27 6.97 -17.88
C ASN A 159 7.30 5.82 -17.82
N TYR A 160 8.59 6.14 -17.94
CA TYR A 160 9.63 5.12 -17.92
C TYR A 160 9.70 4.32 -16.61
N ASP A 161 9.51 4.97 -15.46
CA ASP A 161 9.54 4.32 -14.14
C ASP A 161 8.23 3.59 -13.82
N MET A 162 7.10 4.03 -14.38
CA MET A 162 5.76 3.47 -14.20
C MET A 162 5.12 3.25 -15.58
N PRO A 163 5.34 2.11 -16.24
CA PRO A 163 4.92 1.89 -17.63
C PRO A 163 3.39 1.73 -17.78
N ASN A 164 2.67 1.43 -16.70
CA ASN A 164 1.23 1.29 -16.70
C ASN A 164 0.62 2.51 -15.98
N SER A 165 -0.33 3.20 -16.61
CA SER A 165 -1.01 4.32 -15.97
C SER A 165 -1.89 3.81 -14.82
N LYS A 166 -2.26 4.71 -13.89
CA LYS A 166 -3.07 4.35 -12.72
C LYS A 166 -4.11 5.41 -12.41
N TRP A 167 -5.33 4.98 -12.10
CA TRP A 167 -6.34 5.86 -11.52
C TRP A 167 -5.98 6.15 -10.07
N VAL A 168 -5.68 7.42 -9.78
CA VAL A 168 -5.37 7.91 -8.43
C VAL A 168 -6.48 8.86 -7.98
N VAL A 169 -6.73 8.92 -6.67
CA VAL A 169 -7.65 9.92 -6.10
C VAL A 169 -7.11 11.31 -6.47
N SER A 170 -7.97 12.23 -6.85
CA SER A 170 -7.59 13.60 -7.21
C SER A 170 -8.23 14.63 -6.30
N LYS A 171 -9.43 14.34 -5.78
CA LYS A 171 -10.20 15.26 -4.94
C LYS A 171 -10.99 14.48 -3.89
N LEU A 172 -11.14 15.07 -2.71
CA LEU A 172 -12.10 14.65 -1.70
C LEU A 172 -12.81 15.89 -1.17
N ASP A 173 -14.14 15.90 -1.29
CA ASP A 173 -14.99 16.91 -0.67
C ASP A 173 -15.73 16.27 0.50
N VAL A 174 -15.61 16.87 1.68
CA VAL A 174 -16.30 16.42 2.89
C VAL A 174 -17.33 17.48 3.25
N PHE A 175 -18.60 17.16 3.03
CA PHE A 175 -19.74 18.01 3.33
C PHE A 175 -20.36 17.63 4.68
N ASP A 176 -20.48 18.62 5.56
CA ASP A 176 -21.19 18.53 6.81
C ASP A 176 -22.52 19.30 6.71
N PRO A 177 -23.67 18.60 6.77
CA PRO A 177 -24.98 19.24 6.65
C PRO A 177 -25.38 20.09 7.87
N TYR A 178 -24.67 19.97 9.01
CA TYR A 178 -25.00 20.70 10.24
C TYR A 178 -24.03 21.84 10.56
N ALA A 179 -22.96 21.99 9.77
CA ALA A 179 -21.98 23.03 9.98
C ALA A 179 -22.63 24.42 9.97
N THR A 180 -22.42 25.16 11.05
CA THR A 180 -22.84 26.56 11.18
C THR A 180 -21.75 27.50 10.67
N THR A 181 -22.11 28.75 10.38
CA THR A 181 -21.13 29.77 9.94
C THR A 181 -20.02 30.02 10.97
N ASP A 182 -20.29 29.77 12.25
CA ASP A 182 -19.34 29.98 13.35
C ASP A 182 -18.33 28.81 13.47
N GLU A 183 -18.70 27.62 13.01
CA GLU A 183 -17.85 26.42 13.00
C GLU A 183 -16.94 26.34 11.77
N GLY A 184 -17.28 27.08 10.70
CA GLY A 184 -16.48 27.21 9.50
C GLY A 184 -17.26 26.85 8.22
N PRO A 185 -16.56 26.55 7.12
CA PRO A 185 -17.22 26.18 5.87
C PRO A 185 -17.89 24.81 6.01
N SER A 186 -19.11 24.69 5.46
CA SER A 186 -19.86 23.42 5.44
C SER A 186 -19.22 22.35 4.55
N THR A 187 -18.25 22.71 3.69
CA THR A 187 -17.51 21.75 2.85
C THR A 187 -16.02 21.96 2.99
N MET A 188 -15.31 20.91 3.39
CA MET A 188 -13.85 20.86 3.34
C MET A 188 -13.39 20.26 2.01
N ASN A 189 -12.60 21.01 1.25
CA ASN A 189 -12.09 20.58 -0.05
C ASN A 189 -10.62 20.14 0.09
N LYS A 190 -10.33 18.91 -0.37
CA LYS A 190 -8.96 18.37 -0.44
C LYS A 190 -8.62 17.97 -1.86
N GLN A 191 -7.38 18.23 -2.27
CA GLN A 191 -6.80 17.72 -3.50
C GLN A 191 -5.64 16.79 -3.22
N PHE A 192 -5.40 15.85 -4.13
CA PHE A 192 -4.32 14.89 -4.00
C PHE A 192 -3.42 14.91 -5.24
N GLU A 193 -2.12 14.92 -4.99
CA GLU A 193 -1.09 14.82 -6.03
C GLU A 193 -0.07 13.74 -5.69
N PHE A 194 0.37 13.04 -6.73
CA PHE A 194 1.21 11.87 -6.65
C PHE A 194 2.37 12.05 -7.61
N HIS A 195 3.60 11.90 -7.11
CA HIS A 195 4.81 12.08 -7.92
C HIS A 195 5.72 10.86 -7.84
N ASN A 196 6.46 10.64 -8.93
CA ASN A 196 7.48 9.62 -9.07
C ASN A 196 7.00 8.20 -8.74
N GLY A 197 5.89 7.76 -9.35
CA GLY A 197 5.46 6.36 -9.30
C GLY A 197 6.55 5.44 -9.85
N ARG A 198 6.79 4.30 -9.19
CA ARG A 198 7.76 3.30 -9.67
C ARG A 198 7.15 1.90 -9.71
N TYR A 199 7.26 1.28 -10.87
CA TYR A 199 7.03 -0.14 -11.08
C TYR A 199 8.38 -0.83 -11.25
N ASP A 200 8.71 -1.74 -10.35
CA ASP A 200 9.91 -2.53 -10.48
C ASP A 200 9.68 -3.69 -11.45
N ARG A 201 10.40 -3.68 -12.58
CA ARG A 201 10.22 -4.67 -13.64
C ARG A 201 10.75 -6.05 -13.26
N ARG A 202 11.69 -6.13 -12.32
CA ARG A 202 12.27 -7.39 -11.88
C ARG A 202 11.31 -8.09 -10.92
N GLU A 203 10.84 -7.37 -9.90
CA GLU A 203 9.87 -7.90 -8.93
C GLU A 203 8.44 -7.94 -9.50
N ARG A 204 8.21 -7.28 -10.64
CA ARG A 204 6.89 -7.14 -11.29
C ARG A 204 5.84 -6.54 -10.35
N ASP A 205 6.28 -5.58 -9.54
CA ASP A 205 5.45 -4.98 -8.50
C ASP A 205 5.54 -3.44 -8.53
N PHE A 206 4.45 -2.79 -8.16
CA PHE A 206 4.37 -1.35 -8.06
C PHE A 206 4.71 -0.89 -6.63
N TYR A 207 5.87 -0.27 -6.48
CA TYR A 207 6.38 0.18 -5.18
C TYR A 207 5.69 1.44 -4.63
N GLY A 208 4.72 2.01 -5.37
CA GLY A 208 4.04 3.23 -4.97
C GLY A 208 4.68 4.51 -5.53
N PHE A 209 4.14 5.64 -5.08
CA PHE A 209 4.63 6.97 -5.40
C PHE A 209 5.63 7.44 -4.34
N GLU A 210 6.68 8.15 -4.75
CA GLU A 210 7.66 8.71 -3.80
C GLU A 210 7.03 9.85 -3.01
N TYR A 211 6.25 10.72 -3.65
CA TYR A 211 5.54 11.80 -2.95
C TYR A 211 4.04 11.63 -3.06
N VAL A 212 3.36 11.75 -1.92
CA VAL A 212 1.91 11.87 -1.82
C VAL A 212 1.60 13.18 -1.13
N ARG A 213 0.93 14.09 -1.84
CA ARG A 213 0.54 15.40 -1.33
C ARG A 213 -0.96 15.42 -1.08
N THR A 214 -1.36 15.77 0.13
CA THR A 214 -2.73 16.14 0.48
C THR A 214 -2.77 17.64 0.64
N ILE A 215 -3.57 18.30 -0.21
CA ILE A 215 -3.63 19.75 -0.34
C ILE A 215 -4.98 20.21 0.19
N ASP A 216 -4.99 20.95 1.29
CA ASP A 216 -6.21 21.52 1.85
C ASP A 216 -6.47 22.89 1.22
N LEU A 217 -7.70 23.07 0.71
CA LEU A 217 -8.13 24.27 0.01
C LEU A 217 -9.11 25.09 0.83
N GLN A 218 -9.03 26.41 0.68
CA GLN A 218 -10.08 27.33 1.10
C GLN A 218 -11.23 27.35 0.07
N ASN A 219 -12.33 28.02 0.41
CA ASN A 219 -13.50 28.16 -0.47
C ASN A 219 -13.20 28.89 -1.80
N ASP A 220 -12.15 29.73 -1.83
CA ASP A 220 -11.69 30.41 -3.04
C ASP A 220 -10.70 29.56 -3.88
N ASN A 221 -10.54 28.27 -3.52
CA ASN A 221 -9.56 27.33 -4.07
C ASN A 221 -8.08 27.69 -3.82
N SER A 222 -7.79 28.65 -2.93
CA SER A 222 -6.40 28.89 -2.51
C SER A 222 -5.92 27.77 -1.58
N VAL A 223 -4.66 27.36 -1.74
CA VAL A 223 -4.02 26.39 -0.84
C VAL A 223 -3.69 27.09 0.46
N TYR A 224 -4.17 26.56 1.59
CA TYR A 224 -3.79 27.08 2.91
C TYR A 224 -2.86 26.15 3.69
N ARG A 225 -2.93 24.84 3.46
CA ARG A 225 -2.09 23.84 4.11
C ARG A 225 -1.85 22.65 3.20
N GLN A 226 -0.69 22.01 3.33
CA GLN A 226 -0.45 20.70 2.72
C GLN A 226 0.18 19.73 3.71
N ASN A 227 -0.15 18.45 3.56
CA ASN A 227 0.57 17.33 4.13
C ASN A 227 1.31 16.60 3.00
N ILE A 228 2.63 16.45 3.11
CA ILE A 228 3.49 15.88 2.08
C ILE A 228 4.20 14.67 2.68
N ASP A 229 3.81 13.48 2.23
CA ASP A 229 4.47 12.23 2.60
C ASP A 229 5.48 11.86 1.52
N ARG A 230 6.72 11.60 1.93
CA ARG A 230 7.78 11.07 1.08
C ARG A 230 8.09 9.64 1.47
N TYR A 231 7.86 8.69 0.58
CA TYR A 231 8.12 7.28 0.77
C TYR A 231 9.38 6.82 0.07
N ASN A 232 10.04 5.83 0.64
CA ASN A 232 10.99 5.01 -0.10
C ASN A 232 10.21 4.17 -1.12
N ASN A 233 10.54 4.31 -2.40
CA ASN A 233 9.90 3.51 -3.45
C ASN A 233 10.90 2.99 -4.49
N MET A 234 12.18 2.90 -4.13
CA MET A 234 13.26 2.55 -5.07
C MET A 234 13.77 1.12 -4.87
N SER A 235 14.08 0.74 -3.63
CA SER A 235 14.52 -0.60 -3.26
C SER A 235 13.33 -1.46 -2.85
N TYR A 236 13.37 -2.75 -3.20
CA TYR A 236 12.41 -3.76 -2.73
C TYR A 236 12.30 -3.78 -1.20
N TYR A 237 13.43 -3.66 -0.50
CA TYR A 237 13.50 -3.79 0.95
C TYR A 237 12.92 -2.60 1.73
N LEU A 238 12.84 -1.43 1.09
CA LEU A 238 12.38 -0.19 1.72
C LEU A 238 11.07 0.31 1.13
N ASN A 239 10.50 -0.38 0.12
CA ASN A 239 9.31 0.10 -0.57
C ASN A 239 8.14 0.34 0.41
N GLY A 240 7.44 1.46 0.22
CA GLY A 240 6.33 1.86 1.09
C GLY A 240 6.72 2.37 2.49
N MET A 241 7.99 2.34 2.89
CA MET A 241 8.42 2.91 4.17
C MET A 241 8.44 4.45 4.10
N LEU A 242 7.74 5.12 5.03
CA LEU A 242 7.72 6.58 5.12
C LEU A 242 9.11 7.11 5.48
N LYS A 243 9.70 7.90 4.59
CA LYS A 243 11.01 8.52 4.76
C LYS A 243 10.89 9.89 5.42
N GLU A 244 10.02 10.74 4.91
CA GLU A 244 9.82 12.09 5.44
C GLU A 244 8.33 12.42 5.43
N ASN A 245 7.88 13.21 6.39
CA ASN A 245 6.56 13.84 6.35
C ASN A 245 6.71 15.33 6.65
N TYR A 246 5.96 16.16 5.94
CA TYR A 246 5.94 17.60 6.15
C TYR A 246 4.51 18.09 6.22
N VAL A 247 4.21 18.91 7.23
CA VAL A 247 3.02 19.76 7.22
C VAL A 247 3.48 21.18 6.94
N VAL A 248 2.92 21.81 5.92
CA VAL A 248 3.37 23.12 5.43
C VAL A 248 2.23 24.11 5.22
N LYS A 249 2.55 25.40 5.34
CA LYS A 249 1.68 26.53 5.03
C LYS A 249 1.66 26.80 3.53
N GLY A 250 0.45 26.89 3.00
CA GLY A 250 0.20 27.36 1.64
C GLY A 250 0.75 26.43 0.56
N ASP A 251 0.96 27.00 -0.63
CA ASP A 251 1.49 26.24 -1.75
C ASP A 251 3.01 26.04 -1.70
N ILE A 252 3.51 25.05 -2.43
CA ILE A 252 4.93 24.68 -2.52
C ILE A 252 5.37 24.54 -3.97
N THR A 253 6.66 24.73 -4.23
CA THR A 253 7.22 24.57 -5.56
C THR A 253 7.57 23.11 -5.82
N VAL A 254 6.99 22.53 -6.87
CA VAL A 254 7.39 21.23 -7.43
C VAL A 254 8.21 21.47 -8.68
N ASN A 255 9.45 20.99 -8.68
CA ASN A 255 10.30 21.00 -9.87
C ASN A 255 10.04 19.73 -10.67
N GLN A 256 9.23 19.85 -11.72
CA GLN A 256 8.90 18.75 -12.61
C GLN A 256 9.96 18.62 -13.71
N ASP A 257 10.36 17.39 -14.02
CA ASP A 257 11.28 17.08 -15.13
C ASP A 257 10.66 15.97 -15.97
N VAL A 258 10.70 16.11 -17.30
CA VAL A 258 10.09 15.12 -18.21
C VAL A 258 10.91 13.84 -18.28
N LEU A 259 12.22 13.91 -18.03
CA LEU A 259 13.17 12.81 -18.14
C LEU A 259 13.70 12.35 -16.78
N LYS A 260 13.44 13.12 -15.73
CA LYS A 260 13.87 12.81 -14.36
C LYS A 260 12.68 12.78 -13.41
N ARG A 261 12.96 12.32 -12.20
CA ARG A 261 12.01 12.31 -11.10
C ARG A 261 11.79 13.73 -10.60
N ASP A 262 10.56 14.06 -10.27
CA ASP A 262 10.15 15.31 -9.66
C ASP A 262 10.87 15.50 -8.32
N SER A 263 11.17 16.76 -8.00
CA SER A 263 11.71 17.11 -6.68
C SER A 263 10.88 18.21 -6.03
N ILE A 264 10.73 18.10 -4.72
CA ILE A 264 9.96 19.04 -3.90
C ILE A 264 10.92 19.74 -2.95
N THR A 265 10.95 21.07 -3.00
CA THR A 265 11.77 21.88 -2.10
C THR A 265 10.86 22.70 -1.19
N ILE A 266 11.04 22.54 0.12
CA ILE A 266 10.20 23.19 1.14
C ILE A 266 11.08 24.12 1.99
N SER A 267 10.79 25.42 1.96
CA SER A 267 11.44 26.40 2.85
C SER A 267 11.06 26.13 4.31
N ASN A 268 12.01 26.27 5.24
CA ASN A 268 11.74 26.15 6.67
C ASN A 268 10.70 27.18 7.16
N SER A 269 10.62 28.36 6.53
CA SER A 269 9.59 29.37 6.84
C SER A 269 8.15 28.90 6.59
N ASN A 270 7.98 27.86 5.77
CA ASN A 270 6.68 27.35 5.38
C ASN A 270 6.33 26.06 6.13
N LYS A 271 7.25 25.45 6.89
CA LYS A 271 6.97 24.20 7.62
C LYS A 271 6.24 24.53 8.93
N TYR A 272 5.23 23.73 9.25
CA TYR A 272 4.65 23.61 10.60
C TYR A 272 5.31 22.45 11.35
N SER A 273 5.52 21.34 10.65
CA SER A 273 6.24 20.20 11.20
C SER A 273 7.02 19.47 10.11
N GLN A 274 8.04 18.74 10.56
CA GLN A 274 8.82 17.81 9.76
C GLN A 274 9.07 16.55 10.58
N LEU A 275 8.80 15.39 9.99
CA LEU A 275 9.25 14.08 10.44
C LEU A 275 10.29 13.57 9.44
N SER A 276 11.37 13.00 9.93
CA SER A 276 12.38 12.30 9.11
C SER A 276 12.72 10.96 9.75
N ASN A 277 12.58 9.87 8.99
CA ASN A 277 12.94 8.53 9.40
C ASN A 277 14.21 8.09 8.65
N ASN A 278 15.17 7.58 9.39
CA ASN A 278 16.38 6.99 8.85
C ASN A 278 16.32 5.47 8.93
N TYR A 279 16.54 4.82 7.79
CA TYR A 279 16.55 3.36 7.67
C TYR A 279 17.93 2.86 7.27
N VAL A 280 18.32 1.72 7.82
CA VAL A 280 19.55 1.02 7.44
C VAL A 280 19.19 -0.37 6.96
N LEU A 281 19.71 -0.76 5.80
CA LEU A 281 19.66 -2.13 5.30
C LEU A 281 20.88 -2.91 5.82
N ARG A 282 20.61 -3.98 6.56
CA ARG A 282 21.61 -4.88 7.12
C ARG A 282 21.72 -6.16 6.29
N ALA A 283 22.94 -6.66 6.14
CA ALA A 283 23.21 -7.94 5.52
C ALA A 283 22.93 -9.11 6.50
N PRO A 284 22.48 -10.26 5.99
CA PRO A 284 22.42 -11.49 6.77
C PRO A 284 23.80 -12.13 6.85
N ILE A 285 24.13 -12.67 8.02
CA ILE A 285 25.22 -13.62 8.21
C ILE A 285 24.58 -15.01 8.16
N VAL A 286 24.78 -15.69 7.03
CA VAL A 286 24.23 -17.03 6.79
C VAL A 286 25.22 -18.08 7.30
N SER A 287 24.70 -19.09 7.97
CA SER A 287 25.46 -20.23 8.50
C SER A 287 24.78 -21.54 8.11
N THR A 288 25.57 -22.59 7.90
CA THR A 288 25.06 -23.94 7.63
C THR A 288 24.84 -24.75 8.92
N SER A 289 25.35 -24.29 10.05
CA SER A 289 25.31 -24.99 11.35
C SER A 289 24.52 -24.24 12.43
N THR A 290 24.23 -22.96 12.22
CA THR A 290 23.47 -22.12 13.15
C THR A 290 22.37 -21.38 12.42
N GLN A 291 21.40 -20.83 13.15
CA GLN A 291 20.45 -19.91 12.53
C GLN A 291 21.20 -18.71 11.94
N TRP A 292 20.64 -18.14 10.87
CA TRP A 292 21.16 -16.91 10.30
C TRP A 292 20.91 -15.75 11.28
N ILE A 293 21.82 -14.78 11.30
CA ILE A 293 21.71 -13.57 12.12
C ILE A 293 21.88 -12.33 11.24
N ILE A 294 21.53 -11.17 11.78
CA ILE A 294 21.71 -9.87 11.15
C ILE A 294 23.11 -9.36 11.49
N ASP A 295 23.89 -8.98 10.48
CA ASP A 295 25.12 -8.24 10.68
C ASP A 295 24.79 -6.80 11.12
N THR A 296 24.81 -6.56 12.43
CA THR A 296 24.51 -5.25 13.04
C THR A 296 25.55 -4.17 12.69
N SER A 297 26.70 -4.55 12.13
CA SER A 297 27.74 -3.63 11.68
C SER A 297 27.63 -3.24 10.20
N SER A 298 26.96 -4.07 9.38
CA SER A 298 26.80 -3.84 7.94
C SER A 298 25.88 -2.67 7.61
N ASN A 299 26.17 -1.92 6.54
CA ASN A 299 25.22 -0.98 5.96
C ASN A 299 25.26 -1.12 4.44
N LEU A 300 24.23 -1.73 3.87
CA LEU A 300 24.14 -2.05 2.45
C LEU A 300 23.78 -0.83 1.57
N GLY A 301 23.39 0.29 2.20
CA GLY A 301 22.89 1.50 1.54
C GLY A 301 21.43 1.35 1.09
N GLU A 302 20.72 2.47 0.98
CA GLU A 302 19.34 2.48 0.45
C GLU A 302 19.26 2.08 -1.03
N ASP A 303 20.39 2.13 -1.74
CA ASP A 303 20.51 1.75 -3.14
C ASP A 303 20.72 0.24 -3.37
N TYR A 304 20.69 -0.54 -2.29
CA TYR A 304 20.91 -1.97 -2.35
C TYR A 304 19.86 -2.66 -3.25
N ASP A 305 20.41 -3.38 -4.22
CA ASP A 305 19.70 -4.26 -5.15
C ASP A 305 18.60 -3.60 -6.01
N ILE A 306 18.71 -2.29 -6.28
CA ILE A 306 17.78 -1.56 -7.16
C ILE A 306 17.90 -1.98 -8.64
N GLY A 307 19.03 -2.56 -9.06
CA GLY A 307 19.33 -2.88 -10.46
C GLY A 307 19.61 -4.36 -10.76
N GLY A 308 19.45 -5.26 -9.78
CA GLY A 308 19.73 -6.69 -9.96
C GLY A 308 21.19 -7.09 -10.13
N THR A 309 22.12 -6.13 -10.07
CA THR A 309 23.57 -6.39 -10.13
C THR A 309 24.11 -7.00 -8.85
N LYS A 310 23.45 -6.78 -7.70
CA LYS A 310 23.85 -7.32 -6.39
C LYS A 310 23.29 -8.73 -6.13
N GLY A 311 22.51 -9.30 -7.07
CA GLY A 311 21.88 -10.61 -6.97
C GLY A 311 20.74 -10.66 -5.94
N ASN A 312 20.04 -11.80 -5.83
CA ASN A 312 18.95 -12.05 -4.86
C ASN A 312 19.45 -12.11 -3.39
N GLY A 313 20.35 -11.22 -2.99
CA GLY A 313 20.86 -11.14 -1.63
C GLY A 313 19.78 -10.60 -0.71
N ALA A 314 19.49 -11.30 0.38
CA ALA A 314 18.55 -10.83 1.39
C ALA A 314 19.12 -9.63 2.15
N ALA A 315 18.25 -8.73 2.60
CA ALA A 315 18.59 -7.63 3.48
C ALA A 315 17.48 -7.43 4.52
N TYR A 316 17.84 -6.88 5.67
CA TYR A 316 16.91 -6.56 6.74
C TYR A 316 16.85 -5.04 6.95
N ALA A 317 15.66 -4.47 6.83
CA ALA A 317 15.43 -3.04 7.01
C ALA A 317 15.17 -2.71 8.48
N GLN A 318 15.95 -1.76 9.02
CA GLN A 318 15.80 -1.26 10.38
C GLN A 318 15.59 0.24 10.36
N LYS A 319 14.51 0.73 10.99
CA LYS A 319 14.42 2.14 11.36
C LYS A 319 15.34 2.37 12.55
N VAL A 320 16.43 3.10 12.35
CA VAL A 320 17.44 3.34 13.38
C VAL A 320 17.28 4.71 14.04
N GLU A 321 16.62 5.65 13.35
CA GLU A 321 16.37 6.99 13.87
C GLU A 321 15.06 7.56 13.31
N SER A 322 14.40 8.37 14.11
CA SER A 322 13.23 9.16 13.74
C SER A 322 13.33 10.52 14.41
N SER A 323 13.34 11.61 13.64
CA SER A 323 13.39 12.97 14.18
C SER A 323 12.12 13.73 13.81
N THR A 324 11.49 14.34 14.81
CA THR A 324 10.33 15.23 14.61
C THR A 324 10.71 16.64 15.03
N THR A 325 10.50 17.60 14.14
CA THR A 325 10.66 19.02 14.40
C THR A 325 9.33 19.74 14.22
N ILE A 326 8.93 20.51 15.22
CA ILE A 326 7.79 21.43 15.17
C ILE A 326 8.35 22.85 15.07
N TYR A 327 7.86 23.55 14.05
CA TYR A 327 8.16 24.94 13.78
C TYR A 327 6.99 25.76 14.32
N GLU A 328 7.02 26.04 15.63
CA GLU A 328 6.19 27.09 16.21
C GLU A 328 6.58 28.41 15.51
N PHE A 329 5.62 29.24 15.10
CA PHE A 329 5.87 30.47 14.33
C PHE A 329 6.72 31.57 15.05
N GLY A 330 7.44 31.21 16.12
CA GLY A 330 8.46 32.01 16.81
C GLY A 330 9.89 31.62 16.43
N SER A 331 10.87 32.10 17.21
CA SER A 331 12.30 31.91 16.93
C SER A 331 12.88 30.56 17.39
N THR A 332 12.10 29.75 18.11
CA THR A 332 12.55 28.48 18.71
C THR A 332 11.79 27.30 18.15
N THR A 333 12.51 26.35 17.54
CA THR A 333 11.96 25.07 17.08
C THR A 333 11.99 24.04 18.19
N LEU A 334 10.95 23.20 18.28
CA LEU A 334 10.91 22.06 19.19
C LEU A 334 11.26 20.81 18.38
N ALA A 335 12.39 20.19 18.67
CA ALA A 335 12.83 18.99 17.97
C ALA A 335 13.08 17.86 18.94
N ASN A 336 12.60 16.66 18.65
CA ASN A 336 12.99 15.45 19.34
C ASN A 336 13.51 14.41 18.35
N THR A 337 14.34 13.51 18.87
CA THR A 337 14.93 12.41 18.12
C THR A 337 14.75 11.13 18.91
N GLU A 338 14.36 10.07 18.19
CA GLU A 338 14.16 8.73 18.69
C GLU A 338 15.16 7.82 17.98
N SER A 339 16.08 7.21 18.73
CA SER A 339 17.11 6.30 18.22
C SER A 339 16.82 4.88 18.68
N ILE A 340 16.91 3.92 17.76
CA ILE A 340 16.58 2.51 18.01
C ILE A 340 17.77 1.63 17.67
N VAL A 341 18.19 0.80 18.62
CA VAL A 341 19.26 -0.19 18.45
C VAL A 341 18.67 -1.58 18.55
N TYR A 342 19.07 -2.43 17.61
CA TYR A 342 18.63 -3.81 17.51
C TYR A 342 19.80 -4.76 17.78
N ASP A 343 19.50 -5.95 18.27
CA ASP A 343 20.47 -7.04 18.30
C ASP A 343 20.54 -7.80 16.96
N GLU A 344 21.37 -8.84 16.94
CA GLU A 344 21.60 -9.74 15.81
C GLU A 344 20.38 -10.55 15.38
N TYR A 345 19.29 -10.55 16.16
CA TYR A 345 18.03 -11.20 15.81
C TYR A 345 16.94 -10.18 15.42
N GLY A 346 17.29 -8.90 15.35
CA GLY A 346 16.35 -7.83 14.97
C GLY A 346 15.44 -7.38 16.12
N ARG A 347 15.78 -7.73 17.37
CA ARG A 347 15.02 -7.34 18.56
C ARG A 347 15.54 -6.02 19.08
N VAL A 348 14.65 -5.12 19.49
CA VAL A 348 15.04 -3.81 20.04
C VAL A 348 15.69 -4.01 21.40
N ILE A 349 16.95 -3.59 21.56
CA ILE A 349 17.70 -3.66 22.84
C ILE A 349 17.89 -2.30 23.49
N ASN A 350 17.83 -1.22 22.70
CA ASN A 350 17.90 0.13 23.20
C ASN A 350 16.96 1.04 22.40
N TYR A 351 16.23 1.89 23.10
CA TYR A 351 15.44 2.97 22.55
C TYR A 351 15.77 4.24 23.33
N THR A 352 16.24 5.28 22.65
CA THR A 352 16.54 6.56 23.30
C THR A 352 15.68 7.65 22.68
N LYS A 353 15.01 8.44 23.53
CA LYS A 353 14.34 9.68 23.15
C LYS A 353 15.16 10.85 23.70
N SER A 354 15.49 11.81 22.85
CA SER A 354 16.20 13.04 23.22
C SER A 354 15.58 14.28 22.59
N GLY A 355 15.86 15.46 23.15
CA GLY A 355 15.52 16.77 22.58
C GLY A 355 14.45 17.49 23.38
N ALA A 356 13.45 18.06 22.70
CA ALA A 356 12.35 18.75 23.35
C ALA A 356 11.46 17.77 24.11
N GLY A 357 11.30 18.00 25.41
CA GLY A 357 10.49 17.17 26.31
C GLY A 357 11.35 16.37 27.29
N ASN A 358 10.86 15.17 27.67
CA ASN A 358 11.58 14.29 28.56
C ASN A 358 12.53 13.39 27.78
N ASP A 359 13.82 13.48 28.13
CA ASP A 359 14.85 12.58 27.62
C ASP A 359 14.88 11.30 28.44
N TYR A 360 14.85 10.15 27.77
CA TYR A 360 14.94 8.86 28.43
C TYR A 360 15.49 7.78 27.51
N THR A 361 16.09 6.76 28.12
CA THR A 361 16.56 5.55 27.47
C THR A 361 15.83 4.35 28.04
N SER A 362 15.27 3.53 27.16
CA SER A 362 14.71 2.22 27.48
C SER A 362 15.70 1.14 27.03
N THR A 363 16.16 0.32 27.97
CA THR A 363 17.01 -0.85 27.69
C THR A 363 16.16 -2.10 27.85
N ILE A 364 16.20 -2.98 26.84
CA ILE A 364 15.43 -4.22 26.81
C ILE A 364 16.40 -5.39 26.71
N THR A 365 16.23 -6.38 27.59
CA THR A 365 16.91 -7.68 27.50
C THR A 365 15.89 -8.74 27.15
N TYR A 366 16.34 -9.81 26.51
CA TYR A 366 15.52 -10.95 26.11
C TYR A 366 16.06 -12.22 26.74
N GLN A 367 15.21 -13.24 26.85
CA GLN A 367 15.64 -14.58 27.19
C GLN A 367 16.57 -15.12 26.10
N THR A 368 17.44 -16.07 26.49
CA THR A 368 18.28 -16.81 25.54
C THR A 368 17.37 -17.51 24.52
N PRO A 369 17.59 -17.33 23.20
CA PRO A 369 16.77 -17.97 22.19
C PRO A 369 16.79 -19.50 22.30
N ASP A 370 15.62 -20.12 22.17
CA ASP A 370 15.49 -21.57 21.94
C ASP A 370 15.00 -21.80 20.51
N PHE A 371 15.94 -22.03 19.59
CA PHE A 371 15.65 -22.26 18.18
C PHE A 371 14.95 -23.60 17.91
N THR A 372 15.04 -24.58 18.82
CA THR A 372 14.34 -25.86 18.64
C THR A 372 12.84 -25.71 18.82
N LYS A 373 12.43 -24.71 19.60
CA LYS A 373 11.03 -24.36 19.89
C LYS A 373 10.58 -23.05 19.23
N ASN A 374 11.45 -22.42 18.43
CA ASN A 374 11.22 -21.11 17.82
C ASN A 374 10.92 -19.98 18.84
N LEU A 375 11.48 -20.08 20.05
CA LEU A 375 11.31 -19.07 21.10
C LEU A 375 12.43 -18.02 21.00
N LEU A 376 12.15 -16.93 20.28
CA LEU A 376 13.13 -15.86 20.02
C LEU A 376 12.80 -14.53 20.71
N LEU A 377 11.51 -14.22 20.83
CA LEU A 377 11.02 -12.87 21.14
C LEU A 377 10.58 -12.69 22.59
N ILE A 378 10.92 -13.61 23.50
CA ILE A 378 10.52 -13.52 24.91
C ILE A 378 11.37 -12.45 25.60
N PRO A 379 10.80 -11.31 26.03
CA PRO A 379 11.54 -10.32 26.79
C PRO A 379 11.91 -10.88 28.17
N ASP A 380 13.06 -10.49 28.69
CA ASP A 380 13.46 -10.72 30.08
C ASP A 380 13.15 -9.50 30.93
N GLN A 381 13.65 -8.33 30.53
CA GLN A 381 13.51 -7.10 31.31
C GLN A 381 13.40 -5.88 30.41
N ILE A 382 12.64 -4.89 30.84
CA ILE A 382 12.71 -3.52 30.34
C ILE A 382 12.98 -2.55 31.49
N SER A 383 13.96 -1.68 31.29
CA SER A 383 14.33 -0.62 32.22
C SER A 383 14.32 0.71 31.50
N VAL A 384 13.62 1.71 32.05
CA VAL A 384 13.57 3.08 31.55
C VAL A 384 14.33 3.97 32.52
N SER A 385 15.32 4.70 32.02
CA SER A 385 16.15 5.61 32.80
C SER A 385 16.30 6.96 32.11
N ASP A 386 16.55 8.00 32.86
CA ASP A 386 16.96 9.32 32.37
C ASP A 386 18.28 9.76 33.05
N GLY A 387 18.65 11.03 32.94
CA GLY A 387 19.82 11.58 33.61
C GLY A 387 19.77 11.55 35.15
N SER A 388 18.58 11.35 35.74
CA SER A 388 18.37 11.24 37.19
C SER A 388 18.47 9.81 37.72
N GLY A 389 18.35 8.81 36.85
CA GLY A 389 18.49 7.40 37.19
C GLY A 389 17.37 6.53 36.62
N LEU A 390 17.11 5.39 37.28
CA LEU A 390 16.08 4.44 36.87
C LEU A 390 14.68 4.97 37.22
N LEU A 391 13.84 5.19 36.21
CA LEU A 391 12.46 5.67 36.36
C LEU A 391 11.46 4.53 36.49
N ARG A 392 11.61 3.48 35.65
CA ARG A 392 10.68 2.35 35.60
C ARG A 392 11.43 1.07 35.29
N LYS A 393 11.00 -0.04 35.88
CA LYS A 393 11.53 -1.36 35.58
C LYS A 393 10.42 -2.41 35.62
N ARG A 394 10.36 -3.23 34.57
CA ARG A 394 9.53 -4.43 34.51
C ARG A 394 10.39 -5.62 34.11
N LYS A 395 10.09 -6.79 34.67
CA LYS A 395 10.76 -8.04 34.36
C LYS A 395 9.73 -9.15 34.16
N VAL A 396 9.93 -10.04 33.20
CA VAL A 396 9.21 -11.31 33.14
C VAL A 396 9.62 -12.12 34.37
N GLY A 397 8.66 -12.42 35.24
CA GLY A 397 8.88 -13.21 36.44
C GLY A 397 8.97 -14.70 36.11
N SER A 398 8.09 -15.16 35.23
CA SER A 398 8.02 -16.55 34.77
C SER A 398 7.34 -16.64 33.40
N TYR A 399 7.69 -17.68 32.66
CA TYR A 399 7.06 -18.05 31.40
C TYR A 399 7.14 -19.57 31.22
N ASP A 400 6.27 -20.12 30.38
CA ASP A 400 6.33 -21.54 29.98
C ASP A 400 7.47 -21.74 28.97
N SER A 401 8.43 -22.60 29.30
CA SER A 401 9.63 -22.82 28.47
C SER A 401 9.38 -23.67 27.21
N ASN A 402 8.19 -24.24 27.04
CA ASN A 402 7.78 -24.97 25.85
C ASN A 402 7.01 -24.08 24.88
N THR A 403 6.12 -23.22 25.38
CA THR A 403 5.24 -22.38 24.55
C THR A 403 5.71 -20.94 24.44
N GLY A 404 6.55 -20.47 25.38
CA GLY A 404 6.95 -19.07 25.51
C GLY A 404 5.91 -18.17 26.16
N ALA A 405 4.77 -18.71 26.60
CA ALA A 405 3.69 -17.95 27.22
C ALA A 405 4.14 -17.34 28.56
N ILE A 406 4.06 -16.01 28.69
CA ILE A 406 4.49 -15.28 29.90
C ILE A 406 3.43 -15.47 30.99
N THR A 407 3.78 -16.10 32.11
CA THR A 407 2.85 -16.38 33.20
C THR A 407 2.92 -15.36 34.34
N SER A 408 3.98 -14.57 34.42
CA SER A 408 4.03 -13.44 35.35
C SER A 408 4.93 -12.30 34.89
N ILE A 409 4.56 -11.08 35.27
CA ILE A 409 5.29 -9.85 35.02
C ILE A 409 5.45 -9.09 36.34
N ASN A 410 6.69 -8.81 36.73
CA ASN A 410 7.06 -8.08 37.92
C ASN A 410 7.29 -6.61 37.57
N THR A 411 6.53 -5.70 38.18
CA THR A 411 6.73 -4.25 38.11
C THR A 411 7.43 -3.78 39.37
N TYR A 412 8.65 -3.27 39.25
CA TYR A 412 9.49 -2.89 40.38
C TYR A 412 9.14 -1.47 40.86
N THR A 413 9.01 -1.33 42.18
CA THR A 413 8.85 -0.03 42.86
C THR A 413 10.15 0.47 43.48
N SER A 414 11.06 -0.46 43.82
CA SER A 414 12.40 -0.18 44.29
C SER A 414 13.32 -1.38 44.05
N VAL A 415 14.59 -1.27 44.43
CA VAL A 415 15.53 -2.40 44.33
C VAL A 415 15.01 -3.55 45.21
N GLY A 416 14.72 -4.69 44.57
CA GLY A 416 14.24 -5.90 45.25
C GLY A 416 12.75 -5.91 45.63
N SER A 417 12.03 -4.79 45.48
CA SER A 417 10.58 -4.72 45.74
C SER A 417 9.80 -4.57 44.44
N TYR A 418 8.78 -5.41 44.26
CA TYR A 418 7.96 -5.43 43.05
C TYR A 418 6.56 -5.94 43.34
N PHE A 419 5.66 -5.60 42.43
CA PHE A 419 4.32 -6.14 42.35
C PHE A 419 4.20 -7.07 41.14
N THR A 420 3.53 -8.19 41.30
CA THR A 420 3.39 -9.21 40.25
C THR A 420 2.00 -9.18 39.64
N THR A 421 1.95 -9.09 38.31
CA THR A 421 0.77 -9.41 37.52
C THR A 421 0.91 -10.85 37.03
N SER A 422 -0.11 -11.68 37.22
CA SER A 422 -0.12 -13.08 36.79
C SER A 422 -1.02 -13.25 35.57
N LEU A 423 -0.63 -14.14 34.66
CA LEU A 423 -1.37 -14.46 33.45
C LEU A 423 -1.56 -15.98 33.36
N SER A 424 -2.74 -16.42 32.97
CA SER A 424 -3.03 -17.83 32.67
C SER A 424 -3.53 -17.99 31.24
N TYR A 425 -3.41 -19.20 30.70
CA TYR A 425 -3.74 -19.49 29.32
C TYR A 425 -4.59 -20.76 29.24
N TYR A 426 -5.45 -20.82 28.22
CA TYR A 426 -6.08 -22.05 27.80
C TYR A 426 -5.05 -22.99 27.16
N SER A 427 -5.40 -24.27 27.00
CA SER A 427 -4.51 -25.28 26.39
C SER A 427 -4.15 -24.99 24.93
N ASN A 428 -4.96 -24.20 24.23
CA ASN A 428 -4.73 -23.76 22.86
C ASN A 428 -3.78 -22.54 22.77
N GLY A 429 -3.35 -21.97 23.90
CA GLY A 429 -2.46 -20.81 23.97
C GLY A 429 -3.16 -19.45 24.07
N ASN A 430 -4.50 -19.40 24.02
CA ASN A 430 -5.23 -18.16 24.24
C ASN A 430 -5.10 -17.67 25.68
N LEU A 431 -5.03 -16.35 25.86
CA LEU A 431 -4.99 -15.72 27.18
C LEU A 431 -6.31 -15.98 27.90
N HIS A 432 -6.27 -16.62 29.06
CA HIS A 432 -7.45 -16.94 29.85
C HIS A 432 -7.70 -15.88 30.92
N THR A 433 -6.73 -15.59 31.78
CA THR A 433 -6.87 -14.58 32.84
C THR A 433 -5.66 -13.67 32.96
N VAL A 434 -5.90 -12.44 33.42
CA VAL A 434 -4.88 -11.49 33.90
C VAL A 434 -5.28 -11.03 35.29
N THR A 435 -4.44 -11.32 36.28
CA THR A 435 -4.64 -10.95 37.68
C THR A 435 -3.64 -9.87 38.07
N THR A 436 -4.15 -8.69 38.42
CA THR A 436 -3.31 -7.58 38.89
C THR A 436 -2.76 -7.86 40.28
N PRO A 437 -1.73 -7.11 40.72
CA PRO A 437 -1.32 -7.11 42.12
C PRO A 437 -2.49 -6.72 43.04
N ILE A 438 -2.37 -7.13 44.31
CA ILE A 438 -3.26 -6.70 45.38
C ILE A 438 -3.04 -5.19 45.62
N ASP A 439 -4.12 -4.43 45.69
CA ASP A 439 -4.13 -3.00 45.95
C ASP A 439 -4.07 -2.67 47.45
N GLN A 440 -4.16 -1.38 47.80
CA GLN A 440 -4.14 -0.92 49.20
C GLN A 440 -5.33 -1.39 50.03
N ASP A 441 -6.42 -1.81 49.38
CA ASP A 441 -7.68 -2.23 50.01
C ASP A 441 -7.76 -3.77 50.13
N GLY A 442 -6.73 -4.49 49.67
CA GLY A 442 -6.63 -5.94 49.77
C GLY A 442 -7.27 -6.69 48.60
N TYR A 443 -7.66 -5.98 47.53
CA TYR A 443 -8.29 -6.57 46.36
C TYR A 443 -7.34 -6.65 45.17
N SER A 444 -7.49 -7.69 44.35
CA SER A 444 -6.91 -7.73 43.02
C SER A 444 -8.03 -7.62 41.97
N LYS A 445 -7.69 -7.05 40.82
CA LYS A 445 -8.55 -7.11 39.65
C LYS A 445 -8.20 -8.36 38.85
N ILE A 446 -9.19 -9.18 38.54
CA ILE A 446 -9.09 -10.34 37.65
C ILE A 446 -9.85 -10.01 36.38
N THR A 447 -9.14 -10.02 35.25
CA THR A 447 -9.76 -9.94 33.92
C THR A 447 -9.72 -11.32 33.28
N GLU A 448 -10.88 -11.89 32.98
CA GLU A 448 -11.05 -13.17 32.31
C GLU A 448 -11.56 -12.97 30.88
N TYR A 449 -11.03 -13.77 29.96
CA TYR A 449 -11.39 -13.76 28.55
C TYR A 449 -12.04 -15.10 28.18
N THR A 450 -13.25 -15.02 27.62
CA THR A 450 -13.97 -16.17 27.06
C THR A 450 -13.96 -16.04 25.55
N TYR A 451 -13.69 -17.16 24.88
CA TYR A 451 -13.63 -17.23 23.42
C TYR A 451 -14.83 -17.98 22.87
N ASP A 452 -15.11 -17.77 21.58
CA ASP A 452 -16.11 -18.55 20.86
C ASP A 452 -15.76 -20.06 20.93
N PRO A 453 -16.72 -20.94 21.21
CA PRO A 453 -16.45 -22.36 21.43
C PRO A 453 -16.13 -23.13 20.14
N SER A 454 -16.28 -22.50 18.97
CA SER A 454 -16.22 -23.18 17.68
C SER A 454 -14.83 -23.12 17.04
N GLN A 455 -14.23 -21.94 17.03
CA GLN A 455 -12.91 -21.65 16.46
C GLN A 455 -11.90 -21.25 17.54
N GLU A 456 -12.36 -20.95 18.76
CA GLU A 456 -11.53 -20.44 19.85
C GLU A 456 -10.68 -19.25 19.39
N GLN A 457 -11.25 -18.36 18.58
CA GLN A 457 -10.52 -17.28 17.91
C GLN A 457 -10.99 -15.91 18.39
N PHE A 458 -12.29 -15.76 18.61
CA PHE A 458 -12.91 -14.47 18.92
C PHE A 458 -13.28 -14.38 20.39
N ILE A 459 -12.94 -13.27 21.04
CA ILE A 459 -13.31 -13.03 22.44
C ILE A 459 -14.80 -12.67 22.49
N THR A 460 -15.62 -13.55 23.04
CA THR A 460 -17.08 -13.35 23.17
C THR A 460 -17.47 -12.68 24.48
N GLU A 461 -16.60 -12.77 25.50
CA GLU A 461 -16.81 -12.14 26.79
C GLU A 461 -15.49 -11.67 27.40
N ILE A 462 -15.53 -10.49 28.02
CA ILE A 462 -14.51 -10.01 28.95
C ILE A 462 -15.18 -9.75 30.29
N SER A 463 -14.73 -10.49 31.31
CA SER A 463 -15.25 -10.43 32.68
C SER A 463 -14.20 -9.78 33.57
N ASN A 464 -14.54 -8.65 34.21
CA ASN A 464 -13.66 -7.95 35.14
C ASN A 464 -14.21 -8.07 36.56
N THR A 465 -13.56 -8.91 37.37
CA THR A 465 -13.89 -9.04 38.80
C THR A 465 -12.98 -8.15 39.65
N TYR A 466 -13.57 -7.29 40.47
CA TYR A 466 -12.88 -6.45 41.44
C TYR A 466 -13.74 -6.29 42.70
N ASN A 467 -13.16 -6.46 43.90
CA ASN A 467 -13.88 -6.36 45.16
C ASN A 467 -15.18 -7.23 45.21
N GLY A 468 -15.15 -8.42 44.61
CA GLY A 468 -16.30 -9.33 44.54
C GLY A 468 -17.42 -8.88 43.57
N GLU A 469 -17.30 -7.69 42.97
CA GLU A 469 -18.18 -7.24 41.90
C GLU A 469 -17.64 -7.70 40.56
N ASN A 470 -18.54 -8.07 39.65
CA ASN A 470 -18.18 -8.51 38.31
C ASN A 470 -18.79 -7.60 37.25
N TYR A 471 -17.95 -7.13 36.33
CA TYR A 471 -18.32 -6.25 35.22
C TYR A 471 -18.03 -6.96 33.90
N ILE A 472 -19.10 -7.26 33.16
CA ILE A 472 -19.04 -8.08 31.94
C ILE A 472 -19.35 -7.21 30.73
N SER A 473 -18.52 -7.33 29.70
CA SER A 473 -18.82 -6.89 28.33
C SER A 473 -18.79 -8.08 27.38
N THR A 474 -19.69 -8.12 26.40
CA THR A 474 -19.77 -9.23 25.44
C THR A 474 -19.62 -8.75 24.00
N ALA A 475 -19.26 -9.68 23.12
CA ALA A 475 -19.24 -9.44 21.69
C ALA A 475 -19.71 -10.69 20.93
N GLU A 476 -20.40 -10.47 19.81
CA GLU A 476 -20.77 -11.52 18.88
C GLU A 476 -20.05 -11.31 17.55
N TYR A 477 -19.81 -12.40 16.83
CA TYR A 477 -19.05 -12.38 15.59
C TYR A 477 -19.75 -13.23 14.53
N ASP A 478 -19.61 -12.82 13.28
CA ASP A 478 -19.85 -13.70 12.14
C ASP A 478 -18.62 -14.61 11.96
N PRO A 479 -18.74 -15.93 12.16
CA PRO A 479 -17.61 -16.84 12.11
C PRO A 479 -17.06 -17.05 10.68
N LYS A 480 -17.85 -16.78 9.64
CA LYS A 480 -17.42 -16.92 8.23
C LYS A 480 -16.46 -15.80 7.84
N PHE A 481 -16.70 -14.59 8.34
CA PHE A 481 -15.92 -13.40 7.99
C PHE A 481 -14.94 -12.95 9.08
N GLY A 482 -15.12 -13.41 10.32
CA GLY A 482 -14.31 -13.00 11.47
C GLY A 482 -14.50 -11.53 11.82
N VAL A 483 -15.72 -11.03 11.65
CA VAL A 483 -16.11 -9.65 11.92
C VAL A 483 -17.15 -9.60 13.03
N MET A 484 -17.09 -8.56 13.86
CA MET A 484 -17.95 -8.40 15.03
C MET A 484 -19.34 -7.93 14.62
N THR A 485 -20.40 -8.64 14.96
CA THR A 485 -21.79 -8.28 14.63
C THR A 485 -22.50 -7.55 15.76
N LEU A 486 -22.05 -7.71 16.99
CA LEU A 486 -22.60 -7.05 18.17
C LEU A 486 -21.48 -6.80 19.19
N SER A 487 -21.52 -5.67 19.88
CA SER A 487 -20.78 -5.48 21.13
C SER A 487 -21.72 -4.93 22.19
N LYS A 488 -21.55 -5.38 23.43
CA LYS A 488 -22.31 -4.93 24.58
C LYS A 488 -21.35 -4.46 25.66
N ASP A 489 -21.50 -3.23 26.11
CA ASP A 489 -20.66 -2.66 27.15
C ASP A 489 -21.07 -3.12 28.56
N ILE A 490 -20.27 -2.73 29.56
CA ILE A 490 -20.49 -3.08 30.97
C ILE A 490 -21.77 -2.49 31.57
N THR A 491 -22.36 -1.48 30.93
CA THR A 491 -23.63 -0.86 31.33
C THR A 491 -24.83 -1.44 30.59
N GLY A 492 -24.59 -2.37 29.66
CA GLY A 492 -25.59 -3.04 28.86
C GLY A 492 -25.97 -2.32 27.57
N ASN A 493 -25.28 -1.23 27.19
CA ASN A 493 -25.52 -0.60 25.88
C ASN A 493 -24.98 -1.50 24.78
N GLU A 494 -25.74 -1.63 23.69
CA GLU A 494 -25.44 -2.51 22.58
C GLU A 494 -25.12 -1.68 21.33
N MET A 495 -24.00 -1.99 20.67
CA MET A 495 -23.68 -1.51 19.33
C MET A 495 -23.76 -2.70 18.37
N THR A 496 -24.69 -2.65 17.42
CA THR A 496 -24.87 -3.68 16.39
C THR A 496 -24.19 -3.27 15.09
N TYR A 497 -23.46 -4.19 14.47
CA TYR A 497 -22.79 -4.02 13.19
C TYR A 497 -23.48 -4.88 12.14
N THR A 498 -24.02 -4.24 11.11
CA THR A 498 -24.54 -4.93 9.92
C THR A 498 -23.53 -4.77 8.78
N TYR A 499 -23.15 -5.89 8.18
CA TYR A 499 -22.24 -5.94 7.03
C TYR A 499 -23.05 -6.20 5.75
N ASP A 500 -22.69 -5.54 4.66
CA ASP A 500 -23.36 -5.77 3.38
C ASP A 500 -23.03 -7.16 2.80
N GLN A 501 -23.93 -7.72 1.99
CA GLN A 501 -23.71 -9.00 1.29
C GLN A 501 -22.56 -8.97 0.27
N LYS A 502 -21.90 -7.82 0.03
CA LYS A 502 -20.75 -7.73 -0.87
C LYS A 502 -19.40 -7.94 -0.16
N VAL A 503 -19.38 -7.90 1.18
CA VAL A 503 -18.27 -8.45 1.99
C VAL A 503 -18.12 -9.97 1.81
N GLU A 504 -19.13 -10.65 1.25
CA GLU A 504 -19.10 -12.10 1.02
C GLU A 504 -18.08 -12.60 -0.05
N CYS A 505 -17.38 -11.72 -0.77
CA CYS A 505 -16.47 -12.12 -1.87
C CYS A 505 -15.05 -11.53 -1.89
N TYR A 506 -14.67 -10.54 -1.05
CA TYR A 506 -13.34 -9.90 -1.18
C TYR A 506 -12.58 -9.80 0.15
N LYS A 507 -11.67 -10.75 0.37
CA LYS A 507 -10.59 -10.62 1.34
C LYS A 507 -9.42 -9.84 0.71
N SER A 508 -9.58 -8.53 0.52
CA SER A 508 -8.46 -7.57 0.59
C SER A 508 -8.98 -6.13 0.60
N ARG A 509 -8.66 -5.43 1.70
CA ARG A 509 -8.71 -3.96 1.87
C ARG A 509 -10.04 -3.28 1.54
N ASP A 510 -10.96 -3.29 2.50
CA ASP A 510 -11.47 -2.07 3.15
C ASP A 510 -12.66 -2.42 4.05
N LEU A 511 -12.49 -2.24 5.35
CA LEU A 511 -13.56 -2.34 6.34
C LEU A 511 -14.46 -1.11 6.20
N ARG A 512 -15.74 -1.31 5.85
CA ARG A 512 -16.80 -0.30 6.03
C ARG A 512 -17.74 -0.73 7.13
N ILE A 513 -17.82 0.09 8.17
CA ILE A 513 -18.86 0.03 9.22
C ILE A 513 -20.04 0.84 8.69
N GLN A 514 -21.23 0.23 8.54
CA GLN A 514 -22.38 0.93 7.96
C GLN A 514 -23.37 1.50 8.98
N HIS A 515 -23.43 1.03 10.23
CA HIS A 515 -24.34 1.56 11.24
C HIS A 515 -23.72 1.45 12.65
N ILE A 516 -23.91 2.51 13.44
CA ILE A 516 -23.73 2.54 14.90
C ILE A 516 -25.11 2.97 15.42
N HIS A 517 -25.74 2.12 16.22
CA HIS A 517 -26.94 2.48 16.98
C HIS A 517 -26.57 2.68 18.45
#